data_AF-A0AAJ3NAL4-F1
#
_entry.id   AF-A0AAJ3NAL4-F1
#
_cell.length_a   1.000
_cell.length_b   1.000
_cell.length_c   1.000
_cell.angle_alpha   90.00
_cell.angle_beta   90.00
_cell.angle_gamma   90.00
#
_symmetry.space_group_name_H-M   'P 1'
#
loop_
_entity.id
_entity.type
_entity.pdbx_description
1 polymer ?
#
loop_
_entity_poly.entity_id
_entity_poly.type
_entity_poly.pdbx_seq_one_letter_code
_entity_poly.pdbx_strand_id
1 'polypeptide(L)'
;MNALTTKKEEVKTVATSASVATVAKNGKTENAKNDVLQGKKEVLDKIFTPTTADDRLKNLNLFQKLAEKHNFLKDKADTLNAYMIGRDGMKEKLSIKSDCGMEFQISNSNIIEEILILCTSKLDKMMEESNTQILTFNI
;
A
#
# COMPACT_ATOMS: atom_id res chain seq x y z
N MET A 1 26.80 48.24 32.14
CA MET A 1 25.63 49.11 31.90
C MET A 1 24.85 48.49 30.74
N ASN A 2 23.55 48.23 30.74
CA ASN A 2 22.47 48.36 31.71
C ASN A 2 21.39 47.35 31.31
N ALA A 3 20.73 46.79 32.32
CA ALA A 3 19.53 45.99 32.22
C ALA A 3 18.30 46.86 31.88
N LEU A 4 17.35 46.28 31.15
CA LEU A 4 15.94 46.73 31.07
C LEU A 4 15.07 45.47 31.15
N THR A 5 14.44 45.14 32.28
CA THR A 5 13.18 45.64 32.88
C THR A 5 11.89 45.05 32.28
N THR A 6 11.10 44.54 33.23
CA THR A 6 9.81 43.85 33.25
C THR A 6 8.55 44.66 32.87
N LYS A 7 7.52 43.97 32.38
CA LYS A 7 6.06 44.28 32.46
C LYS A 7 5.32 42.98 32.08
N LYS A 8 4.64 42.18 32.92
CA LYS A 8 3.54 42.33 33.89
C LYS A 8 2.20 42.72 33.26
N GLU A 9 1.32 41.73 33.04
CA GLU A 9 -0.16 41.80 32.98
C GLU A 9 -0.66 40.34 33.11
N GLU A 10 -1.04 39.89 34.31
CA GLU A 10 -2.34 39.98 34.98
C GLU A 10 -3.23 38.74 34.78
N VAL A 11 -3.14 37.86 35.77
CA VAL A 11 -4.00 36.69 36.03
C VAL A 11 -5.23 37.17 36.81
N LYS A 12 -6.44 36.86 36.32
CA LYS A 12 -7.70 37.13 37.04
C LYS A 12 -8.39 35.82 37.44
N THR A 13 -8.19 35.46 38.70
CA THR A 13 -9.08 34.84 39.72
C THR A 13 -10.37 34.13 39.27
N VAL A 14 -10.52 32.80 39.46
CA VAL A 14 -11.08 32.03 40.61
C VAL A 14 -12.61 32.08 40.77
N ALA A 15 -13.29 30.91 40.70
CA ALA A 15 -14.26 30.43 41.71
C ALA A 15 -14.83 29.02 41.39
N THR A 16 -14.42 28.03 42.18
CA THR A 16 -15.07 26.73 42.44
C THR A 16 -16.19 26.99 43.46
N SER A 17 -17.43 26.48 43.37
CA SER A 17 -17.88 25.16 43.84
C SER A 17 -19.42 25.15 43.91
N ALA A 18 -20.09 24.04 43.56
CA ALA A 18 -21.21 23.45 44.33
C ALA A 18 -21.96 22.37 43.51
N SER A 19 -22.05 21.18 44.09
CA SER A 19 -22.80 20.01 43.63
C SER A 19 -24.31 20.22 43.71
N VAL A 20 -25.07 19.71 42.72
CA VAL A 20 -26.37 19.06 42.97
C VAL A 20 -26.50 17.89 42.00
N ALA A 21 -26.56 16.67 42.55
CA ALA A 21 -27.07 15.51 41.86
C ALA A 21 -28.61 15.55 41.87
N THR A 22 -29.26 15.23 40.75
CA THR A 22 -30.53 14.49 40.75
C THR A 22 -30.84 13.92 39.36
N VAL A 23 -31.01 12.60 39.39
CA VAL A 23 -31.39 11.62 38.37
C VAL A 23 -32.67 12.00 37.60
N ALA A 24 -32.71 11.79 36.28
CA ALA A 24 -33.75 10.98 35.60
C ALA A 24 -33.66 10.99 34.06
N LYS A 25 -33.94 9.78 33.49
CA LYS A 25 -34.32 9.44 32.10
C LYS A 25 -33.22 9.19 31.06
N ASN A 26 -32.64 8.00 31.19
CA ASN A 26 -32.76 6.87 30.26
C ASN A 26 -33.16 7.18 28.79
N GLY A 27 -32.31 6.71 27.87
CA GLY A 27 -32.75 6.16 26.58
C GLY A 27 -32.57 7.04 25.34
N LYS A 28 -31.34 7.16 24.80
CA LYS A 28 -31.04 7.30 23.36
C LYS A 28 -29.53 7.54 23.16
N THR A 29 -28.73 6.49 23.07
CA THR A 29 -27.31 6.66 22.67
C THR A 29 -26.77 5.53 21.79
N GLU A 30 -27.63 4.62 21.32
CA GLU A 30 -27.23 3.54 20.39
C GLU A 30 -27.68 3.78 18.94
N ASN A 31 -28.82 4.43 18.71
CA ASN A 31 -29.35 4.62 17.35
C ASN A 31 -28.63 5.70 16.53
N ALA A 32 -28.02 6.72 17.14
CA ALA A 32 -27.35 7.79 16.40
C ALA A 32 -25.97 7.37 15.84
N LYS A 33 -25.32 6.37 16.44
CA LYS A 33 -24.02 5.85 15.95
C LYS A 33 -24.20 4.87 14.78
N ASN A 34 -25.28 4.10 14.76
CA ASN A 34 -25.59 3.17 13.67
C ASN A 34 -25.97 3.90 12.36
N ASP A 35 -26.72 5.00 12.46
CA ASP A 35 -27.18 5.77 11.30
C ASP A 35 -26.03 6.48 10.55
N VAL A 36 -25.07 7.05 11.30
CA VAL A 36 -23.87 7.70 10.71
C VAL A 36 -22.91 6.68 10.07
N LEU A 37 -22.85 5.45 10.59
CA LEU A 37 -22.04 4.37 10.03
C LEU A 37 -22.70 3.76 8.77
N GLN A 38 -24.03 3.65 8.75
CA GLN A 38 -24.79 3.19 7.57
C GLN A 38 -24.69 4.18 6.41
N GLY A 39 -24.86 5.49 6.65
CA GLY A 39 -24.75 6.50 5.59
C GLY A 39 -23.35 6.57 4.97
N LYS A 40 -22.28 6.31 5.74
CA LYS A 40 -20.91 6.22 5.19
C LYS A 40 -20.71 4.95 4.36
N LYS A 41 -21.30 3.82 4.78
CA LYS A 41 -21.23 2.55 4.07
C LYS A 41 -21.93 2.62 2.71
N GLU A 42 -23.10 3.26 2.63
CA GLU A 42 -23.84 3.44 1.37
C GLU A 42 -23.12 4.35 0.37
N VAL A 43 -22.40 5.37 0.85
CA VAL A 43 -21.58 6.24 -0.01
C VAL A 43 -20.35 5.50 -0.54
N LEU A 44 -19.71 4.66 0.30
CA LEU A 44 -18.62 3.79 -0.12
C LEU A 44 -19.08 2.74 -1.14
N ASP A 45 -20.22 2.08 -0.90
CA ASP A 45 -20.76 1.06 -1.81
C ASP A 45 -21.07 1.63 -3.20
N LYS A 46 -21.53 2.89 -3.31
CA LYS A 46 -21.76 3.56 -4.60
C LYS A 46 -20.48 3.96 -5.35
N ILE A 47 -19.37 4.12 -4.64
CA ILE A 47 -18.06 4.44 -5.25
C ILE A 47 -17.39 3.15 -5.75
N PHE A 48 -17.58 2.05 -5.01
CA PHE A 48 -16.95 0.77 -5.34
C PHE A 48 -17.77 -0.07 -6.33
N THR A 49 -19.08 0.14 -6.46
CA THR A 49 -19.90 -0.63 -7.40
C THR A 49 -19.98 0.04 -8.77
N PRO A 50 -19.64 -0.67 -9.86
CA PRO A 50 -19.79 -0.14 -11.21
C PRO A 50 -21.27 0.15 -11.47
N THR A 51 -21.57 1.37 -11.90
CA THR A 51 -22.92 1.90 -12.04
C THR A 51 -23.59 1.51 -13.35
N THR A 52 -22.84 1.07 -14.36
CA THR A 52 -23.37 0.65 -15.68
C THR A 52 -22.70 -0.62 -16.21
N ALA A 53 -23.40 -1.32 -17.12
CA ALA A 53 -22.86 -2.51 -17.78
C ALA A 53 -21.62 -2.21 -18.66
N ASP A 54 -21.58 -1.03 -19.28
CA ASP A 54 -20.42 -0.61 -20.08
C ASP A 54 -19.20 -0.33 -19.21
N ASP A 55 -19.40 0.24 -18.01
CA ASP A 55 -18.31 0.45 -17.05
C ASP A 55 -17.79 -0.88 -16.51
N ARG A 56 -18.67 -1.86 -16.27
CA ARG A 56 -18.25 -3.25 -15.98
C ARG A 56 -17.40 -3.84 -17.08
N LEU A 57 -17.78 -3.65 -18.33
CA LEU A 57 -17.05 -4.20 -19.47
C LEU A 57 -15.68 -3.52 -19.66
N LYS A 58 -15.58 -2.22 -19.38
CA LYS A 58 -14.29 -1.49 -19.35
C LYS A 58 -13.41 -1.96 -18.19
N ASN A 59 -13.99 -2.14 -17.00
CA ASN A 59 -13.27 -2.65 -15.83
C ASN A 59 -12.78 -4.08 -16.07
N LEU A 60 -13.57 -4.93 -16.73
CA LEU A 60 -13.15 -6.27 -17.14
C LEU A 60 -11.91 -6.24 -18.05
N ASN A 61 -11.89 -5.34 -19.05
CA ASN A 61 -10.73 -5.16 -19.92
C ASN A 61 -9.49 -4.69 -19.15
N LEU A 62 -9.67 -3.79 -18.18
CA LEU A 62 -8.58 -3.30 -17.34
C LEU A 62 -8.06 -4.39 -16.39
N PHE A 63 -8.97 -5.18 -15.82
CA PHE A 63 -8.65 -6.34 -15.01
C PHE A 63 -7.88 -7.40 -15.79
N GLN A 64 -8.27 -7.66 -17.05
CA GLN A 64 -7.55 -8.58 -17.91
C GLN A 64 -6.09 -8.13 -18.12
N LYS A 65 -5.83 -6.84 -18.34
CA LYS A 65 -4.46 -6.31 -18.42
C LYS A 65 -3.69 -6.46 -17.11
N LEU A 66 -4.35 -6.27 -15.96
CA LEU A 66 -3.73 -6.51 -14.65
C LEU A 66 -3.39 -8.00 -14.46
N ALA A 67 -4.27 -8.89 -14.87
CA ALA A 67 -4.04 -10.33 -14.84
C ALA A 67 -2.89 -10.76 -15.77
N GLU A 68 -2.82 -10.21 -16.99
CA GLU A 68 -1.71 -10.44 -17.93
C GLU A 68 -0.37 -10.00 -17.32
N LYS A 69 -0.32 -8.81 -16.71
CA LYS A 69 0.86 -8.32 -15.98
C LYS A 69 1.24 -9.26 -14.84
N HIS A 70 0.27 -9.70 -14.05
CA HIS A 70 0.52 -10.60 -12.92
C HIS A 70 1.07 -11.96 -13.36
N ASN A 71 0.46 -12.56 -14.39
CA ASN A 71 0.94 -13.81 -14.97
C ASN A 71 2.36 -13.67 -15.53
N PHE A 72 2.65 -12.56 -16.22
CA PHE A 72 4.00 -12.28 -16.69
C PHE A 72 5.01 -12.20 -15.53
N LEU A 73 4.67 -11.51 -14.44
CA LEU A 73 5.55 -11.43 -13.26
C LEU A 73 5.75 -12.81 -12.61
N LYS A 74 4.69 -13.61 -12.54
CA LYS A 74 4.75 -14.98 -12.01
C LYS A 74 5.66 -15.87 -12.86
N ASP A 75 5.52 -15.84 -14.18
CA ASP A 75 6.37 -16.62 -15.09
C ASP A 75 7.85 -16.24 -14.93
N LYS A 76 8.15 -14.95 -14.73
CA LYS A 76 9.51 -14.49 -14.44
C LYS A 76 10.01 -14.93 -13.08
N ALA A 77 9.15 -14.99 -12.07
CA ALA A 77 9.50 -15.46 -10.74
C ALA A 77 9.81 -16.96 -10.76
N ASP A 78 8.98 -17.74 -11.45
CA ASP A 78 9.19 -19.18 -11.64
C ASP A 78 10.49 -19.46 -12.42
N THR A 79 10.79 -18.66 -13.44
CA THR A 79 12.06 -18.74 -14.18
C THR A 79 13.26 -18.44 -13.28
N LEU A 80 13.19 -17.39 -12.47
CA LEU A 80 14.26 -17.02 -11.54
C LEU A 80 14.45 -18.10 -10.47
N ASN A 81 13.37 -18.65 -9.93
CA ASN A 81 13.40 -19.74 -8.97
C ASN A 81 14.02 -21.01 -9.56
N ALA A 82 13.63 -21.39 -10.79
CA ALA A 82 14.20 -22.53 -11.49
C ALA A 82 15.71 -22.35 -11.70
N TYR A 83 16.14 -21.14 -12.08
CA TYR A 83 17.57 -20.81 -12.19
C TYR A 83 18.28 -20.92 -10.84
N MET A 84 17.71 -20.37 -9.76
CA MET A 84 18.28 -20.43 -8.41
C MET A 84 18.46 -21.87 -7.91
N ILE A 85 17.54 -22.77 -8.25
CA ILE A 85 17.63 -24.20 -7.90
C ILE A 85 18.68 -24.93 -8.75
N GLY A 86 18.77 -24.58 -10.04
CA GLY A 86 19.67 -25.25 -10.99
C GLY A 86 21.11 -24.73 -10.99
N ARG A 87 21.43 -23.68 -10.23
CA ARG A 87 22.76 -23.07 -10.25
C ARG A 87 23.76 -23.85 -9.40
N ASP A 88 24.93 -24.13 -9.98
CA ASP A 88 26.06 -24.81 -9.32
C ASP A 88 27.11 -23.81 -8.77
N GLY A 89 26.94 -22.50 -9.01
CA GLY A 89 27.82 -21.44 -8.50
C GLY A 89 29.24 -21.36 -9.11
N MET A 90 29.70 -22.42 -9.80
CA MET A 90 31.10 -22.54 -10.28
C MET A 90 31.38 -21.92 -11.65
N LYS A 91 30.40 -21.83 -12.56
CA LYS A 91 30.57 -21.31 -13.94
C LYS A 91 29.45 -20.36 -14.33
N GLU A 92 29.16 -19.40 -13.48
CA GLU A 92 28.10 -18.43 -13.71
C GLU A 92 28.60 -17.24 -14.53
N LYS A 93 27.77 -16.79 -15.46
CA LYS A 93 28.00 -15.60 -16.27
C LYS A 93 26.70 -14.83 -16.40
N LEU A 94 26.69 -13.60 -15.90
CA LEU A 94 25.60 -12.65 -16.13
C LEU A 94 25.97 -11.76 -17.32
N SER A 95 25.06 -11.62 -18.27
CA SER A 95 25.26 -10.76 -19.45
C SER A 95 24.08 -9.80 -19.58
N ILE A 96 24.37 -8.51 -19.54
CA ILE A 96 23.40 -7.42 -19.73
C ILE A 96 23.59 -6.89 -21.14
N LYS A 97 22.54 -6.96 -21.95
CA LYS A 97 22.54 -6.45 -23.33
C LYS A 97 21.61 -5.25 -23.41
N SER A 98 22.10 -4.17 -24.03
CA SER A 98 21.30 -2.99 -24.36
C SER A 98 20.85 -3.06 -25.81
N ASP A 99 19.73 -2.42 -26.13
CA ASP A 99 19.17 -2.33 -27.49
C ASP A 99 20.11 -1.66 -28.49
N CYS A 100 21.10 -0.90 -28.01
CA CYS A 100 22.17 -0.31 -28.82
C CYS A 100 23.31 -1.29 -29.16
N GLY A 101 23.18 -2.57 -28.81
CA GLY A 101 24.16 -3.62 -29.09
C GLY A 101 25.33 -3.69 -28.11
N MET A 102 25.35 -2.86 -27.06
CA MET A 102 26.35 -2.97 -25.99
C MET A 102 26.06 -4.18 -25.10
N GLU A 103 27.09 -4.94 -24.77
CA GLU A 103 27.04 -6.07 -23.85
C GLU A 103 28.01 -5.85 -22.68
N PHE A 104 27.50 -6.00 -21.47
CA PHE A 104 28.29 -6.00 -20.25
C PHE A 104 28.20 -7.36 -19.57
N GLN A 105 29.34 -7.92 -19.19
CA GLN A 105 29.44 -9.26 -18.64
C GLN A 105 30.06 -9.27 -17.25
N ILE A 106 29.46 -10.03 -16.34
CA ILE A 106 30.00 -10.36 -15.02
C ILE A 106 30.18 -11.87 -14.93
N SER A 107 31.34 -12.31 -14.44
CA SER A 107 31.65 -13.74 -14.17
C SER A 107 31.99 -14.01 -12.70
N ASN A 108 31.86 -13.01 -11.82
CA ASN A 108 32.13 -13.15 -10.40
C ASN A 108 30.88 -13.69 -9.69
N SER A 109 30.96 -14.90 -9.14
CA SER A 109 29.82 -15.58 -8.51
C SER A 109 29.22 -14.80 -7.33
N ASN A 110 30.02 -14.11 -6.53
CA ASN A 110 29.51 -13.32 -5.39
C ASN A 110 28.68 -12.13 -5.87
N ILE A 111 29.16 -11.42 -6.90
CA ILE A 111 28.41 -10.32 -7.51
C ILE A 111 27.13 -10.82 -8.16
N ILE A 112 27.19 -11.98 -8.83
CA ILE A 112 26.01 -12.60 -9.45
C ILE A 112 24.98 -12.96 -8.40
N GLU A 113 25.39 -13.52 -7.26
CA GLU A 113 24.50 -13.85 -6.14
C GLU A 113 23.81 -12.61 -5.57
N GLU A 114 24.54 -11.52 -5.31
CA GLU A 114 23.95 -10.27 -4.83
C GLU A 114 22.89 -9.72 -5.82
N ILE A 115 23.18 -9.80 -7.12
CA ILE A 115 22.23 -9.37 -8.16
C ILE A 115 20.99 -10.26 -8.17
N LEU A 116 21.15 -11.58 -8.02
CA LEU A 116 20.01 -12.52 -7.98
C LEU A 116 19.12 -12.27 -6.76
N ILE A 117 19.70 -11.99 -5.59
CA ILE A 117 18.96 -11.63 -4.38
C ILE A 117 18.19 -10.33 -4.59
N LEU A 118 18.83 -9.31 -5.19
CA LEU A 118 18.19 -8.04 -5.52
C LEU A 118 17.02 -8.24 -6.50
N CYS A 119 17.21 -9.04 -7.54
CA CYS A 119 16.17 -9.38 -8.50
C CYS A 119 14.98 -10.07 -7.85
N THR A 120 15.25 -11.05 -6.97
CA THR A 120 14.21 -11.78 -6.22
C THR A 120 13.40 -10.83 -5.36
N SER A 121 14.07 -10.04 -4.52
CA SER A 121 13.38 -9.07 -3.65
C SER A 121 12.55 -8.05 -4.42
N LYS A 122 13.08 -7.56 -5.55
CA LYS A 122 12.35 -6.60 -6.38
C LYS A 122 11.12 -7.23 -7.03
N LEU A 123 11.25 -8.46 -7.50
CA LEU A 123 10.17 -9.19 -8.15
C LEU A 123 9.06 -9.56 -7.17
N ASP A 124 9.41 -10.00 -5.96
CA ASP A 124 8.45 -10.27 -4.88
C ASP A 124 7.63 -9.03 -4.54
N LYS A 125 8.29 -7.87 -4.41
CA LYS A 125 7.59 -6.60 -4.17
C LYS A 125 6.62 -6.27 -5.31
N MET A 126 7.04 -6.46 -6.57
CA MET A 126 6.18 -6.21 -7.72
C MET A 126 5.01 -7.18 -7.79
N MET A 127 5.20 -8.45 -7.41
CA MET A 127 4.11 -9.42 -7.31
C MET A 127 3.13 -9.05 -6.21
N GLU A 128 3.61 -8.62 -5.04
CA GLU A 128 2.76 -8.20 -3.92
C GLU A 128 1.91 -6.98 -4.29
N GLU A 129 2.52 -5.99 -4.94
CA GLU A 129 1.80 -4.83 -5.49
C GLU A 129 0.74 -5.26 -6.51
N SER A 130 1.08 -6.20 -7.40
CA SER A 130 0.14 -6.73 -8.41
C SER A 130 -1.00 -7.55 -7.78
N ASN A 131 -0.71 -8.35 -6.75
CA ASN A 131 -1.70 -9.13 -6.00
C ASN A 131 -2.69 -8.20 -5.30
N THR A 132 -2.18 -7.19 -4.61
CA THR A 132 -3.00 -6.18 -3.94
C THR A 132 -3.91 -5.46 -4.93
N GLN A 133 -3.37 -5.10 -6.11
CA GLN A 133 -4.14 -4.47 -7.18
C GLN A 133 -5.26 -5.39 -7.67
N ILE A 134 -4.99 -6.67 -7.94
CA ILE A 134 -5.99 -7.64 -8.38
C ILE A 134 -7.07 -7.88 -7.32
N LEU A 135 -6.69 -8.05 -6.05
CA LEU A 135 -7.62 -8.33 -4.96
C LEU A 135 -8.55 -7.14 -4.64
N THR A 136 -8.04 -5.92 -4.81
CA THR A 136 -8.79 -4.69 -4.53
C THR A 136 -9.61 -4.23 -5.75
N PHE A 137 -9.35 -4.78 -6.94
CA PHE A 137 -10.02 -4.37 -8.16
C PHE A 137 -11.46 -4.89 -8.19
N ASN A 138 -12.43 -3.98 -8.36
CA ASN A 138 -13.83 -4.34 -8.53
C ASN A 138 -14.23 -4.24 -10.00
N ILE A 139 -15.00 -5.24 -10.48
CA ILE A 139 -15.40 -5.36 -11.88
C ILE A 139 -16.84 -4.90 -12.08
#